data_AF-A0A0D6PCW5-F1
#
_entry.id   AF-A0A0D6PCW5-F1
#
_cell.length_a   1.000
_cell.length_b   1.000
_cell.length_c   1.000
_cell.angle_alpha   90.00
_cell.angle_beta   90.00
_cell.angle_gamma   90.00
#
_symmetry.space_group_name_H-M   'P 1'
#
loop_
_entity.id
_entity.type
_entity.pdbx_description
1 polymer ?
#
loop_
_entity_poly.entity_id
_entity_poly.type
_entity_poly.pdbx_seq_one_letter_code
_entity_poly.pdbx_strand_id
1 'polypeptide(L)'
;MRFYFETFDFLVEAEVVEFDAPAAGKPGRVTWHCRAGQKGAIDRLDVHHAWLLEYLPGGQMRLLTQETQKGKPTRNLATATPNPMINDHQDWLNGRVAVTREEKTQ
;
A
#
# COMPACT_ATOMS: atom_id res chain seq x y z
N MET A 1 -0.17 -7.88 13.69
CA MET A 1 -1.62 -7.75 13.42
C MET A 1 -1.93 -8.48 12.11
N ARG A 2 -2.99 -9.28 12.04
CA ARG A 2 -3.42 -9.96 10.81
C ARG A 2 -4.78 -9.48 10.38
N PHE A 3 -4.98 -9.32 9.08
CA PHE A 3 -6.22 -8.81 8.49
C PHE A 3 -6.38 -9.34 7.06
N TYR A 4 -7.55 -9.12 6.50
CA TYR A 4 -7.88 -9.48 5.13
C TYR A 4 -8.50 -8.28 4.43
N PHE A 5 -8.24 -8.15 3.13
CA PHE A 5 -8.89 -7.16 2.28
C PHE A 5 -8.99 -7.69 0.85
N GLU A 6 -9.90 -7.10 0.08
CA GLU A 6 -10.08 -7.40 -1.33
C GLU A 6 -9.48 -6.27 -2.17
N THR A 7 -8.71 -6.63 -3.19
CA THR A 7 -8.19 -5.70 -4.19
C THR A 7 -8.02 -6.41 -5.51
N PHE A 8 -8.40 -5.79 -6.63
CA PHE A 8 -8.38 -6.42 -7.96
C PHE A 8 -9.02 -7.81 -8.01
N ASP A 9 -10.14 -8.01 -7.32
CA ASP A 9 -10.83 -9.29 -7.17
C ASP A 9 -10.01 -10.41 -6.48
N PHE A 10 -8.86 -10.07 -5.88
CA PHE A 10 -8.10 -10.98 -5.02
C PHE A 10 -8.48 -10.77 -3.56
N LEU A 11 -8.85 -11.86 -2.88
CA LEU A 11 -8.85 -11.91 -1.43
C LEU A 11 -7.39 -12.05 -0.96
N VAL A 12 -6.91 -11.04 -0.23
CA VAL A 12 -5.53 -10.96 0.24
C VAL A 12 -5.48 -11.17 1.75
N GLU A 13 -4.67 -12.14 2.18
CA GLU A 13 -4.30 -12.29 3.58
C GLU A 13 -3.07 -11.43 3.87
N ALA A 14 -3.17 -10.58 4.89
CA ALA A 14 -2.13 -9.61 5.24
C ALA A 14 -1.71 -9.72 6.70
N GLU A 15 -0.42 -9.51 6.93
CA GLU A 15 0.17 -9.42 8.26
C GLU A 15 1.02 -8.15 8.34
N VAL A 16 0.72 -7.28 9.30
CA VAL A 16 1.55 -6.10 9.59
C VAL A 16 2.90 -6.57 10.10
N VAL A 17 3.97 -6.19 9.41
CA VAL A 17 5.37 -6.53 9.70
C VAL A 17 6.18 -5.33 10.21
N GLU A 18 5.69 -4.11 9.99
CA GLU A 18 6.26 -2.88 10.55
C GLU A 18 5.12 -1.95 10.96
N PHE A 19 5.24 -1.37 12.16
CA PHE A 19 4.35 -0.30 12.60
C PHE A 19 5.08 0.64 13.55
N ASP A 20 5.25 1.89 13.11
CA ASP A 20 5.75 3.00 13.89
C ASP A 20 4.75 4.17 13.76
N ALA A 21 4.14 4.58 14.87
CA ALA A 21 3.27 5.75 14.86
C ALA A 21 4.08 7.04 14.56
N PRO A 22 3.51 7.99 13.80
CA PRO A 22 4.15 9.28 13.57
C PRO A 22 4.28 10.08 14.88
N ALA A 23 5.37 10.83 15.02
CA ALA A 23 5.61 11.74 16.14
C ALA A 23 6.35 13.00 15.68
N ALA A 24 6.52 13.99 16.56
CA ALA A 24 7.25 15.21 16.23
C ALA A 24 8.68 14.86 15.75
N GLY A 25 8.99 15.20 14.49
CA GLY A 25 10.28 14.88 13.87
C GLY A 25 10.51 13.41 13.51
N LYS A 26 9.52 12.52 13.70
CA LYS A 26 9.60 11.10 13.34
C LYS A 26 8.48 10.74 12.35
N PRO A 27 8.81 10.21 11.16
CA PRO A 27 7.79 9.77 10.23
C PRO A 27 7.06 8.53 10.76
N GLY A 28 5.77 8.43 10.44
CA GLY A 28 5.00 7.22 10.64
C GLY A 28 5.35 6.18 9.57
N ARG A 29 5.42 4.91 9.96
CA ARG A 29 5.68 3.78 9.06
C ARG A 29 4.65 2.70 9.32
N VAL A 30 4.11 2.14 8.25
CA VAL A 30 3.33 0.91 8.33
C VAL A 30 3.62 0.07 7.12
N THR A 31 3.94 -1.19 7.36
CA THR A 31 4.23 -2.13 6.30
C THR A 31 3.55 -3.45 6.60
N TRP A 32 2.95 -4.05 5.58
CA TRP A 32 2.37 -5.38 5.68
C TRP A 32 2.90 -6.30 4.59
N HIS A 33 3.00 -7.58 4.94
CA HIS A 33 3.26 -8.65 4.01
C HIS A 33 1.95 -9.34 3.66
N CYS A 34 1.65 -9.37 2.36
CA CYS A 34 0.42 -9.86 1.77
C CYS A 34 0.66 -11.15 0.98
N ARG A 35 -0.35 -12.02 0.99
CA ARG A 35 -0.34 -13.31 0.31
C ARG A 35 -1.68 -13.52 -0.38
N ALA A 36 -1.66 -13.85 -1.66
CA ALA A 36 -2.83 -14.30 -2.42
C ALA A 36 -2.49 -15.60 -3.17
N GLY A 37 -3.46 -16.50 -3.28
CA GLY A 37 -3.26 -17.84 -3.84
C GLY A 37 -2.53 -18.80 -2.90
N GLN A 38 -2.65 -20.10 -3.19
CA GLN A 38 -2.09 -21.16 -2.36
C GLN A 38 -0.56 -21.24 -2.45
N LYS A 39 0.10 -21.72 -1.39
CA LYS A 39 1.56 -21.91 -1.38
C LYS A 39 1.96 -22.92 -2.47
N GLY A 40 2.87 -22.52 -3.34
CA GLY A 40 3.35 -23.36 -4.46
C GLY A 40 2.48 -23.32 -5.71
N ALA A 41 1.32 -22.66 -5.67
CA ALA A 41 0.48 -22.48 -6.84
C ALA A 41 1.10 -21.46 -7.82
N ILE A 42 0.73 -21.58 -9.09
CA ILE A 42 1.30 -20.74 -10.17
C ILE A 42 0.81 -19.29 -10.12
N ASP A 43 -0.38 -19.09 -9.56
CA ASP A 43 -1.04 -17.82 -9.30
C ASP A 43 -0.66 -17.23 -7.94
N ARG A 44 0.25 -17.86 -7.20
CA ARG A 44 0.77 -17.35 -5.93
C ARG A 44 1.37 -15.95 -6.13
N LEU A 45 0.95 -15.06 -5.25
CA LEU A 45 1.44 -13.70 -5.13
C LEU A 45 1.85 -13.42 -3.68
N ASP A 46 3.09 -12.99 -3.49
CA ASP A 46 3.61 -12.48 -2.22
C ASP A 46 3.99 -11.01 -2.42
N VAL A 47 3.54 -10.15 -1.50
CA VAL A 47 3.67 -8.69 -1.64
C VAL A 47 4.15 -8.09 -0.33
N HIS A 48 5.05 -7.12 -0.43
CA HIS A 48 5.47 -6.29 0.70
C HIS A 48 5.12 -4.84 0.39
N HIS A 49 4.12 -4.30 1.09
CA HIS A 49 3.53 -3.00 0.80
C HIS A 49 3.76 -2.06 1.98
N ALA A 50 4.61 -1.06 1.74
CA ALA A 50 5.10 -0.13 2.74
C ALA A 50 4.54 1.27 2.53
N TRP A 51 4.20 1.92 3.63
CA TRP A 51 3.74 3.30 3.69
C TRP A 51 4.60 4.12 4.62
N LEU A 52 4.90 5.34 4.20
CA LEU A 52 5.62 6.34 4.97
C LEU A 52 4.78 7.62 5.01
N LEU A 53 4.59 8.15 6.21
CA LEU A 53 3.90 9.42 6.45
C LEU A 53 4.88 10.37 7.12
N GLU A 54 5.28 11.43 6.43
CA GLU A 54 6.28 12.36 6.93
C GLU A 54 5.80 13.82 6.87
N TYR A 55 5.95 14.53 7.99
CA TYR A 55 5.80 15.98 8.02
C TYR A 55 7.03 16.62 7.39
N LEU A 56 6.81 17.49 6.42
CA LEU A 56 7.84 18.27 5.74
C LEU A 56 7.81 19.74 6.21
N PRO A 57 8.93 20.47 6.09
CA PRO A 57 8.94 21.90 6.34
C PRO A 57 7.86 22.66 5.56
N GLY A 58 7.36 23.75 6.15
CA GLY A 58 6.28 24.56 5.55
C GLY A 58 4.87 23.99 5.74
N GLY A 59 4.67 23.11 6.72
CA GLY A 59 3.34 22.57 7.05
C GLY A 59 2.81 21.55 6.04
N GLN A 60 3.70 20.98 5.22
CA GLN A 60 3.36 19.97 4.23
C GLN A 60 3.41 18.57 4.84
N MET A 61 2.60 17.67 4.31
CA MET A 61 2.62 16.24 4.63
C MET A 61 2.91 15.47 3.35
N ARG A 62 3.86 14.54 3.40
CA ARG A 62 4.09 13.57 2.32
C ARG A 62 3.56 12.21 2.74
N LEU A 63 2.75 11.63 1.86
CA LEU A 63 2.37 10.23 1.89
C LEU A 63 3.15 9.54 0.77
N LEU A 64 3.95 8.55 1.12
CA LEU A 64 4.67 7.70 0.18
C LEU A 64 4.20 6.26 0.39
N THR A 65 3.88 5.59 -0.71
CA THR A 65 3.61 4.15 -0.73
C THR A 65 4.54 3.49 -1.74
N GLN A 66 5.08 2.33 -1.37
CA GLN A 66 5.89 1.50 -2.25
C GLN A 66 5.53 0.04 -2.04
N GLU A 67 5.52 -0.72 -3.13
CA GLU A 67 5.17 -2.12 -3.11
C GLU A 67 6.20 -2.95 -3.87
N THR A 68 6.65 -4.05 -3.24
CA THR A 68 7.46 -5.08 -3.89
C THR A 68 6.61 -6.33 -4.06
N GLN A 69 6.56 -6.87 -5.27
CA GLN A 69 5.74 -8.02 -5.60
C GLN A 69 6.58 -9.20 -6.10
N LYS A 70 6.24 -10.41 -5.67
CA LYS A 70 6.85 -11.66 -6.11
C LYS A 70 5.77 -12.67 -6.52
N GLY A 71 5.87 -13.16 -7.74
CA GLY A 71 4.96 -14.19 -8.28
C GLY A 71 5.07 -14.28 -9.80
N LYS A 72 4.49 -15.31 -10.42
CA LYS A 72 4.32 -15.31 -11.89
C LYS A 72 3.37 -14.20 -12.36
N PRO A 73 2.25 -13.89 -11.67
CA PRO A 73 1.33 -12.83 -12.07
C PRO A 73 1.98 -11.44 -12.17
N THR A 74 2.98 -11.16 -11.32
CA THR A 74 3.62 -9.83 -11.22
C THR A 74 4.42 -9.45 -12.46
N ARG A 75 4.86 -10.43 -13.25
CA ARG A 75 5.61 -10.18 -14.49
C ARG A 75 4.76 -9.45 -15.52
N ASN A 76 3.48 -9.82 -15.63
CA ASN A 76 2.55 -9.16 -16.54
C ASN A 76 2.22 -7.74 -16.05
N LEU A 77 2.04 -7.57 -14.74
CA LEU A 77 1.79 -6.26 -14.12
C LEU A 77 2.96 -5.30 -14.35
N ALA A 78 4.20 -5.79 -14.24
CA ALA A 78 5.40 -4.98 -14.38
C ALA A 78 5.60 -4.39 -15.78
N THR A 79 5.05 -5.02 -16.82
CA THR A 79 5.19 -4.59 -18.22
C THR A 79 3.93 -3.94 -18.79
N ALA A 80 2.82 -3.95 -18.04
CA ALA A 80 1.56 -3.39 -18.50
C ALA A 80 1.67 -1.87 -18.70
N THR A 81 1.10 -1.38 -19.82
CA THR A 81 1.01 0.05 -20.13
C THR A 81 -0.43 0.38 -20.54
N PRO A 82 -1.14 1.27 -19.82
CA PRO A 82 -0.70 1.94 -18.59
C PRO A 82 -0.46 0.95 -17.44
N ASN A 83 0.39 1.31 -16.48
CA ASN A 83 0.73 0.43 -15.36
C ASN A 83 -0.41 0.45 -14.32
N PRO A 84 -1.16 -0.66 -14.13
CA PRO A 84 -2.30 -0.67 -13.21
C PRO A 84 -1.86 -0.40 -11.77
N MET A 85 -0.81 -1.07 -11.27
CA MET A 85 -0.35 -0.88 -9.89
C MET A 85 0.01 0.57 -9.57
N ILE A 86 0.59 1.30 -10.52
CA ILE A 86 0.88 2.74 -10.34
C ILE A 86 -0.43 3.54 -10.27
N ASN A 87 -1.35 3.31 -11.21
CA ASN A 87 -2.62 4.04 -11.26
C ASN A 87 -3.47 3.80 -10.01
N ASP A 88 -3.63 2.54 -9.60
CA ASP A 88 -4.48 2.19 -8.47
C ASP A 88 -3.87 2.66 -7.13
N HIS A 89 -2.54 2.64 -6.99
CA HIS A 89 -1.89 3.27 -5.84
C HIS A 89 -2.04 4.80 -5.84
N GLN A 90 -2.06 5.43 -7.02
CA GLN A 90 -2.32 6.86 -7.14
C GLN A 90 -3.76 7.20 -6.74
N ASP A 91 -4.73 6.38 -7.15
CA ASP A 91 -6.13 6.55 -6.76
C ASP A 91 -6.32 6.35 -5.26
N TRP A 92 -5.61 5.39 -4.65
CA TRP A 92 -5.61 5.24 -3.20
C TRP A 92 -5.06 6.48 -2.49
N LEU A 93 -3.93 7.04 -2.95
CA LEU A 93 -3.37 8.28 -2.40
C LEU A 93 -4.37 9.44 -2.53
N ASN A 94 -5.00 9.60 -3.69
CA ASN A 94 -6.00 10.64 -3.94
C ASN A 94 -7.19 10.51 -2.99
N GLY A 95 -7.72 9.30 -2.82
CA GLY A 95 -8.83 9.01 -1.91
C GLY A 95 -8.50 9.33 -0.46
N ARG A 96 -7.31 8.94 0.04
CA ARG A 96 -6.90 9.26 1.42
C ARG A 96 -6.80 10.76 1.66
N VAL A 97 -6.24 11.50 0.69
CA VAL A 97 -6.12 12.96 0.78
C VAL A 97 -7.49 13.63 0.77
N ALA A 98 -8.43 13.16 -0.06
CA ALA A 98 -9.79 13.69 -0.11
C ALA A 98 -10.51 13.56 1.24
N VAL A 99 -10.56 12.35 1.81
CA VAL A 99 -11.21 12.10 3.12
C VAL A 99 -10.59 12.97 4.22
N THR A 100 -9.26 13.07 4.26
CA THR A 100 -8.56 13.89 5.27
C THR A 100 -8.91 15.38 5.18
N ARG A 101 -9.24 15.88 3.98
CA ARG A 101 -9.65 17.27 3.78
C ARG A 101 -11.10 17.50 4.22
N GLU A 102 -11.98 16.54 3.97
CA GLU A 102 -13.38 16.59 4.40
C GLU A 102 -13.51 16.60 5.92
N GLU A 103 -12.76 15.73 6.62
CA GLU A 103 -12.73 15.68 8.09
C GLU A 103 -12.27 17.00 8.74
N LYS A 104 -11.43 17.79 8.08
CA LYS A 104 -11.02 19.11 8.57
C LYS A 104 -12.07 20.21 8.38
N THR A 105 -13.07 19.96 7.54
CA THR A 105 -14.12 20.92 7.20
C THR A 105 -15.40 20.69 8.02
N GLN A 106 -15.48 19.57 8.74
CA GLN A 106 -16.49 19.27 9.76
C GLN A 106 -16.02 19.74 11.14
#